data_AF-M2SNQ8-F1
#
_entry.id   AF-M2SNQ8-F1
#
_cell.length_a   1.000
_cell.length_b   1.000
_cell.length_c   1.000
_cell.angle_alpha   90.00
_cell.angle_beta   90.00
_cell.angle_gamma   90.00
#
_symmetry.space_group_name_H-M   'P 1'
#
loop_
_entity.id
_entity.type
_entity.pdbx_description
1 polymer ?
#
loop_
_entity_poly.entity_id
_entity_poly.type
_entity_poly.pdbx_seq_one_letter_code
_entity_poly.pdbx_strand_id
1 'polypeptide(L)'
;MSLENGALRNALEEWEAQARHENCYVVPQQALILQDFDDRKTGDYPISFGNVLIPAVTKTSDKRPQSIDSVLSSPPVPAISAQPCSSRSRVCLAGKITHLTIRLAARDWWTWTDDPASTDPHQNLRLDPTFGAPFRSRGSTGEMLILASDRRVGLNLGLNVECWGTHVTSLLPDLWVLELVLETFEEKKDQLGRVVECAKTWRFDVGKETLSWDGEVVEKSYTREMAGLRLPRDARWHDRSMNFEVMVVRFVRESK
;
A
#
# COMPACT_ATOMS: atom_id res chain seq x y z
N MET A 1 -4.38 -9.21 -3.28
CA MET A 1 -5.11 -8.06 -2.69
C MET A 1 -5.45 -7.11 -3.83
N SER A 2 -6.72 -6.75 -4.04
CA SER A 2 -7.09 -5.82 -5.12
C SER A 2 -6.78 -4.38 -4.71
N LEU A 3 -6.16 -3.58 -5.59
CA LEU A 3 -5.99 -2.14 -5.34
C LEU A 3 -7.31 -1.36 -5.39
N GLU A 4 -8.30 -1.95 -6.04
CA GLU A 4 -9.60 -1.34 -6.33
C GLU A 4 -10.67 -1.76 -5.29
N ASN A 5 -11.86 -1.17 -5.41
CA ASN A 5 -13.02 -1.39 -4.53
C ASN A 5 -12.76 -1.03 -3.06
N GLY A 6 -11.82 -0.13 -2.80
CA GLY A 6 -11.51 0.33 -1.45
C GLY A 6 -10.70 -0.66 -0.61
N ALA A 7 -10.29 -1.82 -1.12
CA ALA A 7 -9.48 -2.75 -0.32
C ALA A 7 -8.12 -2.15 0.08
N LEU A 8 -7.44 -1.46 -0.84
CA LEU A 8 -6.24 -0.67 -0.51
C LEU A 8 -6.57 0.45 0.49
N ARG A 9 -7.67 1.16 0.28
CA ARG A 9 -8.10 2.25 1.16
C ARG A 9 -8.28 1.76 2.60
N ASN A 10 -9.06 0.69 2.78
CA ASN A 10 -9.34 0.12 4.09
C ASN A 10 -8.04 -0.33 4.76
N ALA A 11 -7.15 -1.00 4.03
CA ALA A 11 -5.84 -1.39 4.55
C ALA A 11 -4.98 -0.19 4.97
N LEU A 12 -4.99 0.91 4.21
CA LEU A 12 -4.25 2.12 4.54
C LEU A 12 -4.88 2.90 5.71
N GLU A 13 -6.22 2.91 5.82
CA GLU A 13 -6.95 3.51 6.95
C GLU A 13 -6.59 2.77 8.25
N GLU A 14 -6.54 1.43 8.23
CA GLU A 14 -6.11 0.59 9.37
C GLU A 14 -4.67 0.87 9.84
N TRP A 15 -3.83 1.51 9.03
CA TRP A 15 -2.46 1.81 9.43
C TRP A 15 -2.35 3.06 10.31
N GLU A 16 -3.41 3.87 10.39
CA GLU A 16 -3.48 5.03 11.27
C GLU A 16 -2.29 5.98 11.10
N ALA A 17 -1.91 6.21 9.84
CA ALA A 17 -0.72 6.98 9.48
C ALA A 17 -0.78 8.43 10.01
N GLN A 18 -1.98 9.02 10.05
CA GLN A 18 -2.21 10.33 10.65
C GLN A 18 -1.92 10.32 12.16
N ALA A 19 -2.39 9.31 12.90
CA ALA A 19 -2.08 9.19 14.33
C ALA A 19 -0.56 9.04 14.57
N ARG A 20 0.15 8.35 13.66
CA ARG A 20 1.62 8.25 13.70
C ARG A 20 2.32 9.58 13.40
N HIS A 21 1.70 10.45 12.61
CA HIS A 21 2.19 11.81 12.35
C HIS A 21 2.06 12.73 13.58
N GLU A 22 1.02 12.51 14.40
CA GLU A 22 0.63 13.38 15.51
C GLU A 22 1.39 13.14 16.83
N ASN A 23 2.56 12.50 16.79
CA ASN A 23 3.39 12.12 17.95
C ASN A 23 2.67 11.17 18.92
N CYS A 24 2.51 9.90 18.53
CA CYS A 24 2.09 8.84 19.44
C CYS A 24 3.26 7.91 19.80
N TYR A 25 3.15 7.20 20.92
CA TYR A 25 3.98 6.05 21.25
C TYR A 25 3.42 4.80 20.59
N VAL A 26 4.32 3.95 20.09
CA VAL A 26 3.96 2.62 19.58
C VAL A 26 4.14 1.61 20.69
N VAL A 27 3.05 1.01 21.11
CA VAL A 27 3.04 0.02 22.19
C VAL A 27 2.55 -1.32 21.65
N PRO A 28 3.35 -2.40 21.71
CA PRO A 28 2.88 -3.70 21.28
C PRO A 28 1.62 -4.10 22.04
N GLN A 29 0.58 -4.57 21.35
CA GLN A 29 -0.69 -4.91 22.00
C GLN A 29 -0.50 -5.96 23.10
N GLN A 30 0.38 -6.95 22.90
CA GLN A 30 0.69 -7.96 23.91
C GLN A 30 1.41 -7.41 25.17
N ALA A 31 1.93 -6.17 25.12
CA ALA A 31 2.55 -5.51 26.25
C ALA A 31 1.54 -4.80 27.17
N LEU A 32 0.26 -4.82 26.80
CA LEU A 32 -0.83 -4.18 27.52
C LEU A 32 -1.86 -5.22 27.98
N ILE A 33 -2.28 -5.09 29.23
CA ILE A 33 -3.50 -5.67 29.77
C ILE A 33 -4.54 -4.56 29.67
N LEU A 34 -5.41 -4.66 28.67
CA LEU A 34 -6.56 -3.75 28.53
C LEU A 34 -7.59 -4.17 29.59
N GLN A 35 -7.87 -3.28 30.54
CA GLN A 35 -8.86 -3.54 31.58
C GLN A 35 -10.21 -2.96 31.17
N ASP A 36 -11.13 -3.86 30.85
CA ASP A 36 -12.52 -3.54 30.54
C ASP A 36 -13.30 -3.45 31.87
N PHE A 37 -13.30 -2.27 32.50
CA PHE A 37 -13.90 -2.09 33.83
C PHE A 37 -15.39 -1.78 33.82
N ASP A 38 -15.94 -1.41 32.67
CA ASP A 38 -17.37 -1.16 32.50
C ASP A 38 -17.72 -1.52 31.05
N ASP A 39 -18.73 -2.36 30.84
CA ASP A 39 -19.38 -2.71 29.55
C ASP A 39 -19.88 -1.48 28.72
N ARG A 40 -19.44 -0.28 29.09
CA ARG A 40 -19.74 1.02 28.48
C ARG A 40 -18.49 1.58 27.83
N LYS A 41 -18.18 1.05 26.64
CA LYS A 41 -17.21 1.58 25.67
C LYS A 41 -15.87 1.98 26.29
N THR A 42 -14.97 1.02 26.41
CA THR A 42 -13.54 1.28 26.29
C THR A 42 -13.31 2.26 25.15
N GLY A 43 -12.62 3.37 25.43
CA GLY A 43 -11.98 4.09 24.34
C GLY A 43 -11.05 3.09 23.65
N ASP A 44 -11.07 3.05 22.33
CA ASP A 44 -10.11 2.23 21.59
C ASP A 44 -9.00 3.17 21.13
N TYR A 45 -7.78 2.95 21.63
CA TYR A 45 -6.61 3.56 21.00
C TYR A 45 -6.51 3.01 19.57
N PRO A 46 -6.10 3.83 18.59
CA PRO A 46 -5.88 3.34 17.24
C PRO A 46 -4.86 2.19 17.23
N ILE A 47 -5.12 1.16 16.42
CA ILE A 47 -4.24 -0.01 16.28
C ILE A 47 -3.57 0.06 14.92
N SER A 48 -2.24 -0.03 14.91
CA SER A 48 -1.41 0.00 13.70
C SER A 48 -0.39 -1.13 13.75
N PHE A 49 -0.49 -2.09 12.81
CA PHE A 49 0.39 -3.27 12.74
C PHE A 49 0.46 -4.09 14.04
N GLY A 50 -0.67 -4.27 14.73
CA GLY A 50 -0.73 -4.98 16.02
C GLY A 50 -0.13 -4.19 17.19
N ASN A 51 0.06 -2.88 17.02
CA ASN A 51 0.50 -1.97 18.08
C ASN A 51 -0.58 -0.96 18.38
N VAL A 52 -0.74 -0.67 19.66
CA VAL A 52 -1.58 0.40 20.17
C VAL A 52 -0.84 1.73 20.06
N LEU A 53 -1.49 2.73 19.47
CA LEU A 53 -0.95 4.08 19.33
C LEU A 53 -1.45 4.97 20.48
N ILE A 54 -0.56 5.28 21.42
CA ILE A 54 -0.89 6.11 22.59
C ILE A 54 -0.42 7.54 22.33
N PRO A 55 -1.28 8.57 22.27
CA PRO A 55 -0.83 9.93 21.99
C PRO A 55 0.16 10.42 23.07
N ALA A 56 1.17 11.20 22.67
CA ALA A 56 2.08 11.82 23.62
C ALA A 56 1.48 13.15 24.15
N VAL A 57 1.49 13.35 25.48
CA VAL A 57 0.89 14.55 26.13
C VAL A 57 1.59 15.85 25.74
N THR A 58 2.87 15.79 25.39
CA THR A 58 3.62 16.95 24.93
C THR A 58 4.29 16.63 23.61
N LYS A 59 4.62 17.66 22.82
CA LYS A 59 5.59 17.55 21.73
C LYS A 59 6.97 17.28 22.35
N THR A 60 7.16 16.10 22.95
CA THR A 60 8.45 15.66 23.47
C THR A 60 9.41 15.59 22.29
N SER A 61 10.37 16.50 22.25
CA SER A 61 11.48 16.43 21.30
C SER A 61 12.41 15.26 21.62
N ASP A 62 12.31 14.68 22.83
CA ASP A 62 13.09 13.54 23.24
C ASP A 62 12.56 12.26 22.58
N LYS A 63 13.32 11.76 21.60
CA LYS A 63 13.07 10.49 20.91
C LYS A 63 13.61 9.28 21.67
N ARG A 64 14.18 9.47 22.87
CA ARG A 64 14.67 8.34 23.67
C ARG A 64 13.52 7.43 24.10
N PRO A 65 13.74 6.12 24.17
CA PRO A 65 12.72 5.19 24.64
C PRO A 65 12.25 5.55 26.05
N GLN A 66 10.95 5.59 26.30
CA GLN A 66 10.38 5.85 27.62
C GLN A 66 9.87 4.56 28.26
N SER A 67 9.79 4.50 29.59
CA SER A 67 9.10 3.39 30.25
C SER A 67 7.61 3.44 29.90
N ILE A 68 7.02 2.28 29.62
CA ILE A 68 5.58 2.17 29.36
C ILE A 68 4.75 2.69 30.54
N ASP A 69 5.20 2.48 31.78
CA ASP A 69 4.53 2.99 33.00
C ASP A 69 4.48 4.52 32.98
N SER A 70 5.57 5.16 32.57
CA SER A 70 5.66 6.61 32.45
C SER A 70 4.67 7.15 31.42
N VAL A 71 4.56 6.46 30.28
CA VAL A 71 3.63 6.84 29.21
C VAL A 71 2.18 6.66 29.65
N LEU A 72 1.85 5.53 30.28
CA LEU A 72 0.49 5.22 30.75
C LEU A 72 0.06 6.05 31.96
N SER A 73 0.99 6.49 32.81
CA SER A 73 0.71 7.33 33.98
C SER A 73 0.36 8.78 33.63
N SER A 74 0.63 9.19 32.38
CA SER A 74 0.30 10.52 31.85
C SER A 74 -0.57 10.36 30.59
N PRO A 75 -1.80 9.81 30.67
CA PRO A 75 -2.57 9.56 29.47
C PRO A 75 -3.25 10.86 28.98
N PRO A 76 -3.09 11.26 27.71
CA PRO A 76 -4.03 12.17 27.08
C PRO A 76 -5.36 11.44 26.85
N VAL A 77 -6.45 12.20 26.89
CA VAL A 77 -7.83 11.73 26.64
C VAL A 77 -7.95 11.16 25.21
N PRO A 78 -8.61 10.01 24.98
CA PRO A 78 -9.45 9.26 25.93
C PRO A 78 -8.64 8.44 26.96
N ALA A 79 -9.09 8.50 28.22
CA ALA A 79 -8.53 7.74 29.33
C ALA A 79 -8.91 6.26 29.16
N ILE A 80 -7.97 5.44 28.73
CA ILE A 80 -8.11 3.99 28.70
C ILE A 80 -7.31 3.45 29.88
N SER A 81 -7.94 2.61 30.70
CA SER A 81 -7.22 1.87 31.75
C SER A 81 -6.47 0.71 31.10
N ALA A 82 -5.23 0.97 30.68
CA ALA A 82 -4.31 -0.06 30.24
C ALA A 82 -3.21 -0.22 31.31
N GLN A 83 -2.92 -1.46 31.67
CA GLN A 83 -1.80 -1.79 32.54
C GLN A 83 -0.70 -2.45 31.73
N PRO A 84 0.58 -2.10 31.97
CA PRO A 84 1.66 -2.75 31.28
C PRO A 84 1.89 -4.15 31.84
N CYS A 85 2.12 -5.13 30.95
CA CYS A 85 2.52 -6.48 31.35
C CYS A 85 3.88 -6.51 32.07
N SER A 86 4.71 -5.47 31.88
CA SER A 86 6.00 -5.32 32.54
C SER A 86 6.42 -3.86 32.63
N SER A 87 6.81 -3.42 33.83
CA SER A 87 7.36 -2.08 34.10
C SER A 87 8.74 -1.82 33.49
N ARG A 88 9.41 -2.88 32.99
CA ARG A 88 10.69 -2.80 32.31
C ARG A 88 10.55 -2.54 30.81
N SER A 89 9.34 -2.68 30.26
CA SER A 89 9.09 -2.44 28.85
C SER A 89 9.31 -0.97 28.52
N ARG A 90 9.96 -0.73 27.40
CA ARG A 90 10.21 0.61 26.88
C ARG A 90 9.54 0.78 25.54
N VAL A 91 8.98 1.95 25.32
CA VAL A 91 8.24 2.31 24.11
C VAL A 91 8.90 3.52 23.46
N CYS A 92 8.74 3.62 22.15
CA CYS A 92 9.30 4.70 21.34
C CYS A 92 8.17 5.48 20.69
N LEU A 93 8.46 6.73 20.33
CA LEU A 93 7.58 7.49 19.46
C LEU A 93 7.45 6.79 18.10
N ALA A 94 6.26 6.82 17.54
CA ALA A 94 5.96 6.31 16.22
C ALA A 94 6.77 7.07 15.17
N GLY A 95 7.45 6.31 14.32
CA GLY A 95 7.95 6.83 13.07
C GLY A 95 6.79 7.08 12.10
N LYS A 96 6.94 8.14 11.32
CA LYS A 96 6.14 8.40 10.11
C LYS A 96 6.27 7.24 9.14
N ILE A 97 5.20 6.95 8.39
CA ILE A 97 5.24 5.98 7.31
C ILE A 97 5.82 6.68 6.09
N THR A 98 7.08 6.38 5.79
CA THR A 98 7.83 7.02 4.70
C THR A 98 8.01 6.10 3.49
N HIS A 99 7.72 4.82 3.61
CA HIS A 99 7.90 3.83 2.55
C HIS A 99 6.64 2.95 2.46
N LEU A 100 6.11 2.81 1.25
CA LEU A 100 5.01 1.92 0.92
C LEU A 100 5.45 1.03 -0.25
N THR A 101 5.37 -0.28 -0.06
CA THR A 101 5.49 -1.24 -1.17
C THR A 101 4.13 -1.86 -1.43
N ILE A 102 3.64 -1.71 -2.65
CA ILE A 102 2.44 -2.38 -3.15
C ILE A 102 2.88 -3.53 -4.05
N ARG A 103 2.45 -4.74 -3.72
CA ARG A 103 2.75 -5.94 -4.51
C ARG A 103 1.48 -6.49 -5.14
N LEU A 104 1.48 -6.59 -6.47
CA LEU A 104 0.47 -7.33 -7.22
C LEU A 104 1.10 -8.63 -7.71
N ALA A 105 0.66 -9.75 -7.16
CA ALA A 105 1.04 -11.07 -7.64
C ALA A 105 0.37 -11.38 -8.99
N ALA A 106 0.84 -12.40 -9.70
CA ALA A 106 0.30 -12.79 -11.00
C ALA A 106 -1.23 -13.03 -10.99
N ARG A 107 -1.79 -13.45 -9.86
CA ARG A 107 -3.23 -13.73 -9.68
C ARG A 107 -4.04 -12.56 -9.11
N ASP A 108 -3.39 -11.44 -8.77
CA ASP A 108 -4.08 -10.25 -8.25
C ASP A 108 -4.68 -9.37 -9.37
N TRP A 109 -4.21 -9.55 -10.62
CA TRP A 109 -4.73 -8.82 -11.78
C TRP A 109 -6.13 -9.27 -12.16
N TRP A 110 -7.09 -8.37 -12.38
CA TRP A 110 -8.43 -8.78 -12.80
C TRP A 110 -8.49 -9.64 -14.06
N THR A 111 -7.54 -9.43 -14.97
CA THR A 111 -7.43 -10.12 -16.26
C THR A 111 -6.40 -11.24 -16.24
N TRP A 112 -6.04 -11.74 -15.05
CA TRP A 112 -5.01 -12.77 -14.89
C TRP A 112 -5.36 -14.07 -15.61
N THR A 113 -6.65 -14.40 -15.72
CA THR A 113 -7.13 -15.60 -16.43
C THR A 113 -7.31 -15.43 -17.93
N ASP A 114 -7.42 -14.18 -18.39
CA ASP A 114 -7.80 -13.85 -19.75
C ASP A 114 -6.69 -14.21 -20.74
N ASP A 115 -7.05 -14.44 -22.00
CA ASP A 115 -6.10 -14.87 -23.02
C ASP A 115 -4.93 -13.86 -23.14
N PRO A 116 -3.67 -14.28 -22.95
CA PRO A 116 -2.50 -13.42 -23.13
C PRO A 116 -2.39 -12.82 -24.54
N ALA A 117 -2.97 -13.47 -25.55
CA ALA A 117 -2.99 -13.02 -26.94
C ALA A 117 -4.23 -12.17 -27.29
N SER A 118 -5.11 -11.87 -26.34
CA SER A 118 -6.35 -11.14 -26.61
C SER A 118 -6.07 -9.73 -27.14
N THR A 119 -6.80 -9.35 -28.19
CA THR A 119 -6.83 -7.98 -28.72
C THR A 119 -7.87 -7.11 -28.01
N ASP A 120 -8.73 -7.70 -27.17
CA ASP A 120 -9.71 -6.95 -26.39
C ASP A 120 -9.00 -6.13 -25.30
N PRO A 121 -9.09 -4.79 -25.33
CA PRO A 121 -8.41 -3.93 -24.37
C PRO A 121 -8.89 -4.14 -22.91
N HIS A 122 -10.06 -4.77 -22.70
CA HIS A 122 -10.57 -5.11 -21.37
C HIS A 122 -10.08 -6.47 -20.84
N GLN A 123 -9.42 -7.29 -21.68
CA GLN A 123 -8.83 -8.59 -21.32
C GLN A 123 -7.31 -8.51 -21.07
N ASN A 124 -6.73 -7.34 -21.29
CA ASN A 124 -5.30 -7.10 -21.11
C ASN A 124 -4.99 -6.52 -19.72
N LEU A 125 -3.76 -6.75 -19.25
CA LEU A 125 -3.25 -6.14 -18.01
C LEU A 125 -3.33 -4.61 -18.12
N ARG A 126 -3.82 -3.99 -17.06
CA ARG A 126 -3.94 -2.54 -16.94
C ARG A 126 -3.94 -2.13 -15.48
N LEU A 127 -3.33 -0.99 -15.23
CA LEU A 127 -3.31 -0.33 -13.93
C LEU A 127 -3.05 1.15 -14.19
N ASP A 128 -3.76 2.05 -13.50
CA ASP A 128 -3.50 3.48 -13.54
C ASP A 128 -3.96 4.10 -12.21
N PRO A 129 -3.24 5.08 -11.63
CA PRO A 129 -3.63 5.74 -10.37
C PRO A 129 -4.96 6.46 -10.43
N THR A 130 -5.52 6.71 -11.62
CA THR A 130 -6.88 7.27 -11.81
C THR A 130 -7.95 6.18 -11.93
N PHE A 131 -7.60 4.90 -11.77
CA PHE A 131 -8.57 3.81 -11.68
C PHE A 131 -8.99 3.58 -10.22
N GLY A 132 -10.18 3.02 -10.04
CA GLY A 132 -10.83 2.87 -8.73
C GLY A 132 -11.88 3.97 -8.50
N ALA A 133 -13.12 3.54 -8.31
CA ALA A 133 -14.29 4.29 -7.86
C ALA A 133 -15.49 3.32 -7.96
N PRO A 134 -16.47 3.34 -7.04
CA PRO A 134 -17.55 2.35 -6.99
C PRO A 134 -18.39 2.26 -8.29
N PHE A 135 -18.28 3.23 -9.20
CA PHE A 135 -19.06 3.29 -10.44
C PHE A 135 -18.24 3.52 -11.73
N ARG A 136 -16.90 3.67 -11.65
CA ARG A 136 -16.06 3.73 -12.87
C ARG A 136 -15.45 2.36 -13.14
N SER A 137 -15.46 1.99 -14.43
CA SER A 137 -14.88 0.76 -14.95
C SER A 137 -13.42 0.62 -14.48
N ARG A 138 -12.91 -0.62 -14.46
CA ARG A 138 -11.49 -0.99 -14.23
C ARG A 138 -10.54 -0.39 -15.28
N GLY A 139 -10.98 0.65 -15.98
CA GLY A 139 -10.46 1.11 -17.25
C GLY A 139 -10.43 0.02 -18.31
N SER A 140 -9.70 0.36 -19.35
CA SER A 140 -9.25 -0.48 -20.45
C SER A 140 -7.78 -0.18 -20.69
N THR A 141 -7.09 -1.09 -21.39
CA THR A 141 -5.71 -0.83 -21.80
C THR A 141 -5.61 0.41 -22.69
N GLY A 142 -6.63 0.69 -23.51
CA GLY A 142 -6.71 1.89 -24.34
C GLY A 142 -6.76 3.17 -23.51
N GLU A 143 -7.63 3.21 -22.49
CA GLU A 143 -7.70 4.36 -21.57
C GLU A 143 -6.38 4.58 -20.84
N MET A 144 -5.75 3.52 -20.31
CA MET A 144 -4.43 3.62 -19.66
C MET A 144 -3.36 4.23 -20.58
N LEU A 145 -3.36 3.86 -21.86
CA LEU A 145 -2.42 4.40 -22.85
C LEU A 145 -2.70 5.87 -23.17
N ILE A 146 -3.97 6.27 -23.28
CA ILE A 146 -4.38 7.66 -23.48
C ILE A 146 -3.93 8.52 -22.30
N LEU A 147 -4.24 8.11 -21.06
CA LEU A 147 -3.85 8.82 -19.84
C LEU A 147 -2.33 8.99 -19.75
N ALA A 148 -1.56 7.96 -20.10
CA ALA A 148 -0.10 8.06 -20.15
C ALA A 148 0.38 9.04 -21.24
N SER A 149 -0.24 9.05 -22.42
CA SER A 149 0.06 10.01 -23.48
C SER A 149 -0.20 11.46 -23.04
N ASP A 150 -1.33 11.70 -22.39
CA ASP A 150 -1.72 13.02 -21.88
C ASP A 150 -0.71 13.52 -20.84
N ARG A 151 -0.27 12.66 -19.92
CA ARG A 151 0.77 13.02 -18.93
C ARG A 151 2.11 13.35 -19.58
N ARG A 152 2.50 12.65 -20.66
CA ARG A 152 3.76 12.91 -21.38
C ARG A 152 3.78 14.29 -22.05
N VAL A 153 2.63 14.80 -22.48
CA VAL A 153 2.51 16.17 -23.02
C VAL A 153 2.29 17.23 -21.93
N GLY A 154 2.35 16.84 -20.65
CA GLY A 154 2.27 17.76 -19.51
C GLY A 154 0.86 18.02 -19.00
N LEU A 155 -0.17 17.29 -19.45
CA LEU A 155 -1.51 17.43 -18.91
C LEU A 155 -1.56 16.86 -17.48
N ASN A 156 -2.01 17.69 -16.54
CA ASN A 156 -2.32 17.24 -15.18
C ASN A 156 -3.77 16.74 -15.14
N LEU A 157 -3.93 15.42 -15.04
CA LEU A 157 -5.24 14.77 -15.08
C LEU A 157 -5.94 14.77 -13.72
N GLY A 158 -5.25 15.17 -12.65
CA GLY A 158 -5.73 15.05 -11.27
C GLY A 158 -6.01 13.61 -10.87
N LEU A 159 -6.11 13.36 -9.57
CA LEU A 159 -6.61 12.08 -9.06
C LEU A 159 -8.00 12.34 -8.44
N ASN A 160 -9.00 11.54 -8.81
CA ASN A 160 -10.32 11.60 -8.17
C ASN A 160 -10.22 10.98 -6.77
N VAL A 161 -10.96 11.51 -5.79
CA VAL A 161 -10.99 11.05 -4.38
C VAL A 161 -11.20 9.55 -4.19
N GLU A 162 -11.80 8.88 -5.18
CA GLU A 162 -12.11 7.45 -5.13
C GLU A 162 -11.05 6.55 -5.78
N CYS A 163 -10.04 7.12 -6.44
CA CYS A 163 -9.00 6.36 -7.10
C CYS A 163 -7.93 5.89 -6.14
N TRP A 164 -7.33 4.72 -6.41
CA TRP A 164 -6.32 4.14 -5.51
C TRP A 164 -5.10 5.05 -5.35
N GLY A 165 -4.74 5.81 -6.40
CA GLY A 165 -3.65 6.79 -6.32
C GLY A 165 -3.93 7.88 -5.28
N THR A 166 -5.19 8.32 -5.16
CA THR A 166 -5.59 9.30 -4.14
C THR A 166 -5.53 8.72 -2.75
N HIS A 167 -5.88 7.45 -2.57
CA HIS A 167 -5.80 6.81 -1.26
C HIS A 167 -4.36 6.76 -0.73
N VAL A 168 -3.39 6.50 -1.62
CA VAL A 168 -1.97 6.56 -1.25
C VAL A 168 -1.58 7.98 -0.82
N THR A 169 -1.95 9.00 -1.61
CA THR A 169 -1.52 10.38 -1.33
C THR A 169 -2.23 11.02 -0.15
N SER A 170 -3.51 10.71 0.08
CA SER A 170 -4.31 11.33 1.14
C SER A 170 -4.07 10.67 2.51
N LEU A 171 -3.83 9.36 2.55
CA LEU A 171 -3.66 8.63 3.80
C LEU A 171 -2.20 8.58 4.26
N LEU A 172 -1.22 8.75 3.36
CA LEU A 172 0.21 8.71 3.70
C LEU A 172 0.93 10.04 3.36
N PRO A 173 0.67 11.13 4.11
CA PRO A 173 1.19 12.46 3.78
C PRO A 173 2.71 12.63 3.94
N ASP A 174 3.37 11.69 4.61
CA ASP A 174 4.83 11.67 4.79
C ASP A 174 5.53 10.65 3.88
N LEU A 175 4.84 10.12 2.87
CA LEU A 175 5.42 9.11 1.98
C LEU A 175 6.60 9.71 1.20
N TRP A 176 7.75 9.05 1.29
CA TRP A 176 8.98 9.38 0.56
C TRP A 176 9.22 8.44 -0.61
N VAL A 177 8.82 7.18 -0.46
CA VAL A 177 9.02 6.14 -1.46
C VAL A 177 7.74 5.33 -1.62
N LEU A 178 7.26 5.24 -2.86
CA LEU A 178 6.25 4.28 -3.28
C LEU A 178 6.91 3.27 -4.23
N GLU A 179 6.90 2.00 -3.88
CA GLU A 179 7.39 0.93 -4.72
C GLU A 179 6.23 0.06 -5.20
N LEU A 180 6.16 -0.17 -6.51
CA LEU A 180 5.20 -1.09 -7.12
C LEU A 180 5.94 -2.33 -7.59
N VAL A 181 5.64 -3.47 -6.98
CA VAL A 181 6.14 -4.79 -7.38
C VAL A 181 5.05 -5.47 -8.20
N LEU A 182 5.22 -5.47 -9.52
CA LEU A 182 4.23 -5.95 -10.47
C LEU A 182 4.67 -7.30 -11.03
N GLU A 183 3.98 -8.37 -10.63
CA GLU A 183 4.26 -9.73 -11.08
C GLU A 183 3.18 -10.22 -12.04
N THR A 184 3.55 -10.89 -13.12
CA THR A 184 2.61 -11.61 -14.00
C THR A 184 3.20 -12.93 -14.49
N PHE A 185 2.40 -13.70 -15.21
CA PHE A 185 2.86 -14.89 -15.92
C PHE A 185 3.71 -14.49 -17.14
N GLU A 186 4.74 -15.27 -17.47
CA GLU A 186 5.61 -15.01 -18.63
C GLU A 186 4.81 -14.73 -19.92
N GLU A 187 3.71 -15.45 -20.13
CA GLU A 187 2.84 -15.27 -21.30
C GLU A 187 2.21 -13.86 -21.41
N LYS A 188 2.12 -13.11 -20.30
CA LYS A 188 1.63 -11.71 -20.27
C LYS A 188 2.74 -10.67 -20.11
N LYS A 189 4.03 -11.04 -20.29
CA LYS A 189 5.18 -10.13 -20.15
C LYS A 189 5.05 -8.83 -20.92
N ASP A 190 4.66 -8.90 -22.19
CA ASP A 190 4.51 -7.71 -23.04
C ASP A 190 3.40 -6.78 -22.53
N GLN A 191 2.33 -7.36 -21.95
CA GLN A 191 1.26 -6.59 -21.34
C GLN A 191 1.77 -5.86 -20.10
N LEU A 192 2.57 -6.53 -19.27
CA LEU A 192 3.20 -5.92 -18.10
C LEU A 192 4.16 -4.79 -18.49
N GLY A 193 4.97 -5.00 -19.54
CA GLY A 193 5.85 -3.95 -20.07
C GLY A 193 5.08 -2.68 -20.44
N ARG A 194 3.90 -2.80 -21.06
CA ARG A 194 3.03 -1.65 -21.36
C ARG A 194 2.52 -0.94 -20.09
N VAL A 195 2.14 -1.70 -19.06
CA VAL A 195 1.73 -1.12 -17.77
C VAL A 195 2.89 -0.33 -17.16
N VAL A 196 4.12 -0.87 -17.20
CA VAL A 196 5.31 -0.20 -16.68
C VAL A 196 5.66 1.06 -17.47
N GLU A 197 5.57 1.04 -18.79
CA GLU A 197 5.78 2.25 -19.61
C GLU A 197 4.75 3.35 -19.35
N CYS A 198 3.51 2.98 -18.99
CA CYS A 198 2.54 3.93 -18.48
C CYS A 198 2.89 4.40 -17.06
N ALA A 199 3.34 3.49 -16.19
CA ALA A 199 3.69 3.79 -14.80
C ALA A 199 4.79 4.83 -14.66
N LYS A 200 5.77 4.84 -15.57
CA LYS A 200 6.83 5.88 -15.64
C LYS A 200 6.29 7.31 -15.74
N THR A 201 5.04 7.49 -16.19
CA THR A 201 4.39 8.81 -16.33
C THR A 201 3.64 9.26 -15.08
N TRP A 202 3.48 8.38 -14.08
CA TRP A 202 2.66 8.68 -12.92
C TRP A 202 3.36 9.65 -11.97
N ARG A 203 2.54 10.46 -11.33
CA ARG A 203 2.92 11.42 -10.31
C ARG A 203 1.92 11.36 -9.18
N PHE A 204 2.41 11.40 -7.95
CA PHE A 204 1.59 11.34 -6.74
C PHE A 204 1.87 12.56 -5.88
N ASP A 205 0.88 13.44 -5.72
CA ASP A 205 1.04 14.63 -4.91
C ASP A 205 0.88 14.29 -3.42
N VAL A 206 1.99 14.24 -2.69
CA VAL A 206 2.07 13.88 -1.27
C VAL A 206 2.39 15.13 -0.45
N GLY A 207 1.32 15.80 -0.02
CA GLY A 207 1.40 17.07 0.70
C GLY A 207 1.84 18.22 -0.21
N LYS A 208 3.04 18.76 0.02
CA LYS A 208 3.61 19.87 -0.77
C LYS A 208 4.64 19.42 -1.82
N GLU A 209 4.87 18.11 -1.90
CA GLU A 209 5.88 17.49 -2.74
C GLU A 209 5.21 16.41 -3.61
N THR A 210 5.90 15.99 -4.66
CA THR A 210 5.39 15.01 -5.61
C THR A 210 6.35 13.81 -5.62
N LEU A 211 5.78 12.60 -5.60
CA LEU A 211 6.53 11.39 -5.93
C LEU A 211 6.50 11.21 -7.45
N SER A 212 7.68 11.04 -8.04
CA SER A 212 7.86 10.78 -9.46
C SER A 212 8.77 9.57 -9.66
N TRP A 213 8.66 8.94 -10.83
CA TRP A 213 9.48 7.77 -11.17
C TRP A 213 10.97 8.11 -11.07
N ASP A 214 11.73 7.23 -10.41
CA ASP A 214 13.14 7.48 -10.09
C ASP A 214 14.13 7.24 -11.24
N GLY A 215 13.63 6.84 -12.42
CA GLY A 215 14.44 6.58 -13.60
C GLY A 215 14.86 5.12 -13.78
N GLU A 216 14.52 4.22 -12.84
CA GLU A 216 14.93 2.82 -12.89
C GLU A 216 13.72 1.86 -12.90
N VAL A 217 13.88 0.74 -13.61
CA VAL A 217 12.96 -0.40 -13.55
C VAL A 217 13.80 -1.62 -13.24
N VAL A 218 13.44 -2.33 -12.17
CA VAL A 218 14.12 -3.59 -11.83
C VAL A 218 13.31 -4.75 -12.40
N GLU A 219 13.88 -5.46 -13.36
CA GLU A 219 13.30 -6.67 -13.94
C GLU A 219 13.84 -7.92 -13.24
N LYS A 220 12.95 -8.84 -12.90
CA LYS A 220 13.27 -10.16 -12.35
C LYS A 220 12.37 -11.20 -12.98
N SER A 221 12.86 -12.43 -13.08
CA SER A 221 12.06 -13.58 -13.47
C SER A 221 12.34 -14.75 -12.53
N TYR A 222 11.35 -15.62 -12.36
CA TYR A 222 11.53 -16.85 -11.61
C TYR A 222 10.61 -17.96 -12.11
N THR A 223 11.03 -19.20 -11.91
CA THR A 223 10.24 -20.39 -12.22
C THR A 223 9.75 -21.02 -10.93
N ARG A 224 8.45 -21.27 -10.82
CA ARG A 224 7.87 -22.03 -9.71
C ARG A 224 8.10 -23.52 -9.94
N GLU A 225 8.71 -24.17 -8.95
CA GLU A 225 8.78 -25.63 -8.95
C GLU A 225 7.39 -26.23 -8.69
N MET A 226 6.94 -27.11 -9.57
CA MET A 226 5.87 -28.06 -9.23
C MET A 226 6.50 -29.39 -8.83
N ALA A 227 6.01 -29.95 -7.72
CA ALA A 227 6.44 -31.23 -7.18
C ALA A 227 6.02 -32.41 -8.08
N GLY A 228 6.62 -32.51 -9.28
CA GLY A 228 6.42 -33.62 -10.24
C GLY A 228 5.02 -33.73 -10.86
N LEU A 229 4.07 -32.88 -10.49
CA LEU A 229 2.70 -32.91 -11.01
C LEU A 229 2.66 -32.33 -12.43
N ARG A 230 2.48 -33.19 -13.44
CA ARG A 230 2.15 -32.74 -14.80
C ARG A 230 0.64 -32.53 -14.89
N LEU A 231 0.23 -31.29 -15.09
CA LEU A 231 -1.18 -30.99 -15.35
C LEU A 231 -1.61 -31.54 -16.72
N PRO A 232 -2.90 -31.90 -16.88
CA PRO A 232 -3.47 -32.28 -18.16
C PRO A 232 -3.26 -31.23 -19.27
N ARG A 233 -3.26 -31.66 -20.54
CA ARG A 233 -3.07 -30.75 -21.69
C ARG A 233 -4.23 -29.77 -21.90
N ASP A 234 -5.40 -30.07 -21.37
CA ASP A 234 -6.60 -29.23 -21.38
C ASP A 234 -6.69 -28.30 -20.17
N ALA A 235 -5.74 -28.38 -19.22
CA ALA A 235 -5.65 -27.41 -18.13
C ALA A 235 -5.45 -25.99 -18.69
N ARG A 236 -6.03 -25.02 -17.99
CA ARG A 236 -5.97 -23.61 -18.39
C ARG A 236 -4.51 -23.15 -18.45
N TRP A 237 -4.20 -22.23 -19.37
CA TRP A 237 -2.82 -21.79 -19.62
C TRP A 237 -2.13 -21.29 -18.32
N HIS A 238 -2.84 -20.52 -17.50
CA HIS A 238 -2.34 -19.95 -16.25
C HIS A 238 -2.12 -20.98 -15.14
N ASP A 239 -2.76 -22.16 -15.22
CA ASP A 239 -2.49 -23.26 -14.29
C ASP A 239 -1.20 -24.00 -14.67
N ARG A 240 -0.87 -24.02 -15.96
CA ARG A 240 0.35 -24.64 -16.50
C ARG A 240 1.55 -23.72 -16.51
N SER A 241 1.34 -22.41 -16.39
CA SER A 241 2.41 -21.42 -16.38
C SER A 241 3.25 -21.57 -15.12
N MET A 242 4.56 -21.76 -15.32
CA MET A 242 5.55 -21.91 -14.25
C MET A 242 6.44 -20.69 -14.13
N ASN A 243 6.49 -19.87 -15.18
CA ASN A 243 7.43 -18.78 -15.29
C ASN A 243 6.69 -17.48 -14.99
N PHE A 244 7.32 -16.68 -14.14
CA PHE A 244 6.78 -15.43 -13.66
C PHE A 244 7.76 -14.31 -13.96
N GLU A 245 7.21 -13.19 -14.40
CA GLU A 245 7.92 -11.96 -14.69
C GLU A 245 7.54 -10.93 -13.66
N VAL A 246 8.53 -10.27 -13.08
CA VAL A 246 8.36 -9.24 -12.05
C VAL A 246 9.05 -7.97 -12.52
N MET A 247 8.32 -6.86 -12.55
CA MET A 247 8.88 -5.54 -12.76
C MET A 247 8.63 -4.69 -11.53
N VAL A 248 9.67 -4.04 -11.04
CA VAL A 248 9.58 -3.12 -9.91
C VAL A 248 9.77 -1.69 -10.41
N VAL A 249 8.79 -0.84 -10.13
CA VAL A 249 8.81 0.60 -10.43
C VAL A 249 8.81 1.36 -9.12
N ARG A 250 9.79 2.25 -8.93
CA ARG A 250 9.93 3.05 -7.72
C ARG A 250 9.65 4.53 -8.01
N PHE A 251 8.86 5.13 -7.13
CA PHE A 251 8.57 6.56 -7.13
C PHE A 251 9.18 7.17 -5.88
N VAL A 252 9.98 8.21 -6.06
CA VAL A 252 10.69 8.89 -4.98
C VAL A 252 10.28 10.35 -4.93
N ARG A 253 10.36 10.91 -3.73
CA ARG A 253 10.07 12.33 -3.49
C ARG A 253 11.14 13.19 -4.13
N GLU A 254 10.71 14.18 -4.92
CA GLU A 254 11.63 15.18 -5.47
C GLU A 254 12.21 16.01 -4.31
N SER A 255 13.51 15.84 -4.05
CA SER A 255 14.23 16.67 -3.08
C SER A 255 14.43 18.05 -3.71
N LYS A 256 13.82 19.08 -3.10
CA LYS A 256 14.09 20.48 -3.44
C LYS A 256 15.47 20.92 -2.97
#